data_AF-A0A7V9ENZ7-F1
#
_entry.id   AF-A0A7V9ENZ7-F1
#
_cell.length_a   1.000
_cell.length_b   1.000
_cell.length_c   1.000
_cell.angle_alpha   90.00
_cell.angle_beta   90.00
_cell.angle_gamma   90.00
#
_symmetry.space_group_name_H-M   'P 1'
#
loop_
_entity.id
_entity.type
_entity.pdbx_description
1 polymer ?
#
loop_
_entity_poly.entity_id
_entity_poly.type
_entity_poly.pdbx_seq_one_letter_code
_entity_poly.pdbx_strand_id
1 'polypeptide(L)'
;GVLAQLLLKRADTSGRIAVNEILISSNAVSSIIREGATQKLQDVIVSGKGQGMQFMDDAIWALLQQGVVSPHEAFMKAIDKNLFKKFLPVDEAGLANSAGAAPDDQQRPPGDFVKGRTRKG
;
A
#
# COMPACT_ATOMS: atom_id res chain seq x y z
N GLY A 1 23.66 4.55 -2.77
CA GLY A 1 22.27 4.05 -2.80
C GLY A 1 21.69 4.18 -1.41
N VAL A 2 20.40 3.87 -1.25
CA VAL A 2 19.68 3.88 0.02
C VAL A 2 19.04 2.51 0.23
N LEU A 3 19.09 2.01 1.46
CA LEU A 3 18.32 0.86 1.92
C LEU A 3 17.41 1.34 3.05
N ALA A 4 16.09 1.28 2.84
CA ALA A 4 15.11 1.57 3.87
C ALA A 4 14.48 0.27 4.36
N GLN A 5 14.43 0.06 5.67
CA GLN A 5 13.97 -1.19 6.28
C GLN A 5 12.70 -0.96 7.10
N LEU A 6 11.73 -1.87 6.94
CA LEU A 6 10.66 -2.08 7.92
C LEU A 6 10.81 -3.46 8.54
N LEU A 7 10.51 -3.56 9.83
CA LEU A 7 10.29 -4.85 10.47
C LEU A 7 8.79 -5.16 10.42
N LEU A 8 8.42 -6.34 9.95
CA LEU A 8 7.04 -6.83 9.90
C LEU A 8 6.85 -7.97 10.91
N LYS A 9 5.70 -8.01 11.59
CA LYS A 9 5.32 -9.15 12.43
C LYS A 9 5.15 -10.38 11.55
N ARG A 10 5.80 -11.47 11.93
CA ARG A 10 5.62 -12.75 11.27
C ARG A 10 4.28 -13.37 11.66
N ALA A 11 3.62 -13.98 10.69
CA ALA A 11 2.39 -14.77 10.87
C ALA A 11 2.70 -16.27 11.02
N ASP A 12 3.81 -16.73 10.45
CA ASP A 12 4.22 -18.14 10.43
C ASP A 12 4.92 -18.60 11.71
N THR A 13 5.61 -17.69 12.39
CA THR A 13 6.48 -17.95 13.54
C THR A 13 6.52 -16.74 14.46
N SER A 14 7.10 -16.89 15.65
CA SER A 14 7.34 -15.76 16.54
C SER A 14 8.44 -14.85 15.99
N GLY A 15 8.35 -13.56 16.30
CA GLY A 15 9.36 -12.57 15.93
C GLY A 15 8.97 -11.67 14.76
N ARG A 16 9.99 -11.11 14.09
CA ARG A 16 9.86 -10.12 13.03
C ARG A 16 10.70 -10.53 11.82
N ILE A 17 10.27 -10.14 10.63
CA ILE A 17 11.05 -10.24 9.40
C ILE A 17 11.39 -8.84 8.90
N ALA A 18 12.62 -8.62 8.46
CA ALA A 18 13.01 -7.38 7.80
C ALA A 18 12.53 -7.41 6.35
N VAL A 19 11.92 -6.33 5.91
CA VAL A 19 11.58 -6.08 4.52
C VAL A 19 12.24 -4.76 4.12
N ASN A 20 12.79 -4.71 2.91
CA ASN A 20 13.63 -3.60 2.47
C ASN A 20 13.09 -2.95 1.19
N GLU A 21 13.20 -1.64 1.12
CA GLU A 21 13.21 -0.89 -0.13
C GLU A 21 14.65 -0.56 -0.49
N ILE A 22 15.00 -0.76 -1.77
CA ILE A 22 16.36 -0.59 -2.29
C ILE A 22 16.31 0.45 -3.42
N LEU A 23 17.01 1.57 -3.21
CA LEU A 23 17.27 2.57 -4.23
C LEU A 23 18.76 2.58 -4.58
N ILE A 24 19.11 2.19 -5.80
CA ILE A 24 20.50 2.22 -6.27
C ILE A 24 20.81 3.62 -6.82
N SER A 25 22.01 4.12 -6.54
CA SER A 25 22.42 5.44 -7.02
C SER A 25 22.70 5.38 -8.52
N SER A 26 21.84 6.01 -9.32
CA SER A 26 21.99 6.14 -10.77
C SER A 26 22.04 7.61 -11.20
N ASN A 27 22.36 7.86 -12.47
CA ASN A 27 22.31 9.22 -13.04
C ASN A 27 20.90 9.81 -12.95
N ALA A 28 19.86 9.01 -13.20
CA ALA A 28 18.47 9.44 -13.07
C ALA A 28 18.12 9.87 -11.63
N VAL A 29 18.50 9.06 -10.64
CA VAL A 29 18.30 9.39 -9.21
C VAL A 29 19.02 10.70 -8.85
N SER A 30 20.25 10.86 -9.32
CA SER A 30 21.06 12.06 -9.06
C SER A 30 20.45 13.32 -9.70
N SER A 31 19.88 13.22 -10.90
CA SER A 31 19.18 14.34 -11.56
C SER A 31 17.94 14.74 -10.78
N ILE A 32 17.10 13.76 -10.43
CA ILE A 32 15.86 13.97 -9.67
C ILE A 32 16.13 14.67 -8.34
N ILE A 33 17.19 14.28 -7.62
CA ILE A 33 17.56 14.91 -6.34
C ILE A 33 17.98 16.36 -6.55
N ARG A 34 18.81 16.66 -7.56
CA ARG A 34 19.24 18.05 -7.87
C ARG A 34 18.08 18.95 -8.28
N GLU A 35 17.09 18.40 -8.97
CA GLU A 35 15.86 19.09 -9.38
C GLU A 35 14.85 19.24 -8.23
N GLY A 36 15.09 18.62 -7.06
CA GLY A 36 14.16 18.61 -5.94
C GLY A 36 12.89 17.79 -6.19
N ALA A 37 12.81 17.04 -7.29
CA ALA A 37 11.62 16.32 -7.74
C ALA A 37 11.47 14.93 -7.08
N THR A 38 11.68 14.86 -5.76
CA THR A 38 11.78 13.60 -4.98
C THR A 38 10.59 12.65 -5.12
N GLN A 39 9.39 13.17 -5.41
CA GLN A 39 8.19 12.38 -5.72
C GLN A 39 8.38 11.42 -6.91
N LYS A 40 9.28 11.72 -7.85
CA LYS A 40 9.59 10.86 -9.01
C LYS A 40 10.49 9.67 -8.66
N LEU A 41 11.05 9.62 -7.45
CA LEU A 41 11.96 8.52 -7.06
C LEU A 41 11.25 7.16 -7.01
N GLN A 42 9.94 7.14 -6.71
CA GLN A 42 9.15 5.90 -6.72
C GLN A 42 9.13 5.27 -8.12
N ASP A 43 8.86 6.05 -9.16
CA ASP A 43 8.86 5.57 -10.55
C ASP A 43 10.24 5.02 -10.96
N VAL A 44 11.31 5.62 -10.45
CA VAL A 44 12.68 5.14 -10.69
C VAL A 44 12.95 3.82 -10.00
N ILE A 45 12.47 3.62 -8.76
CA ILE A 45 12.62 2.33 -8.06
C ILE A 45 11.86 1.23 -8.81
N VAL A 46 10.62 1.51 -9.24
CA VAL A 46 9.78 0.54 -9.96
C VAL A 46 10.41 0.17 -11.30
N SER A 47 10.82 1.16 -12.11
CA SER A 47 11.49 0.90 -13.39
C SER A 47 12.90 0.31 -13.25
N GLY A 48 13.57 0.54 -12.12
CA GLY A 48 14.90 0.06 -11.80
C GLY A 48 14.98 -1.39 -11.31
N LYS A 49 13.86 -2.13 -11.28
CA LYS A 49 13.78 -3.51 -10.76
C LYS A 49 14.83 -4.46 -11.39
N GLY A 50 15.03 -4.37 -12.71
CA GLY A 50 16.04 -5.16 -13.42
C GLY A 50 17.49 -4.85 -13.03
N GLN A 51 17.74 -3.72 -12.36
CA GLN A 51 19.04 -3.31 -11.85
C GLN A 51 19.24 -3.69 -10.38
N GLY A 52 18.27 -4.38 -9.75
CA GLY A 52 18.30 -4.75 -8.34
C GLY A 52 17.67 -3.71 -7.40
N MET A 53 16.94 -2.72 -7.93
CA MET A 53 16.09 -1.87 -7.10
C MET A 53 14.85 -2.65 -6.66
N GLN A 54 14.28 -2.27 -5.52
CA GLN A 54 13.13 -2.96 -4.93
C GLN A 54 12.23 -1.94 -4.26
N PHE A 55 10.96 -1.92 -4.63
CA PHE A 55 9.96 -1.07 -4.00
C PHE A 55 9.41 -1.72 -2.73
N MET A 56 9.10 -0.92 -1.70
CA MET A 56 8.64 -1.44 -0.40
C MET A 56 7.40 -2.35 -0.54
N ASP A 57 6.38 -1.90 -1.26
CA ASP A 57 5.11 -2.62 -1.38
C ASP A 57 5.27 -3.93 -2.17
N ASP A 58 6.15 -3.96 -3.19
CA ASP A 58 6.50 -5.20 -3.90
C ASP A 58 7.11 -6.24 -2.94
N ALA A 59 7.95 -5.78 -2.01
CA ALA A 59 8.61 -6.65 -1.05
C ALA A 59 7.63 -7.16 0.04
N ILE A 60 6.74 -6.29 0.53
CA ILE A 60 5.66 -6.67 1.44
C ILE A 60 4.72 -7.67 0.76
N TRP A 61 4.37 -7.42 -0.50
CA TRP A 61 3.53 -8.29 -1.30
C TRP A 61 4.08 -9.71 -1.41
N ALA A 62 5.38 -9.85 -1.69
CA ALA A 62 6.02 -11.15 -1.78
C ALA A 62 5.89 -11.96 -0.47
N LEU A 63 6.06 -11.31 0.69
CA LEU A 63 5.92 -11.96 2.00
C LEU A 63 4.47 -12.31 2.35
N LEU A 64 3.51 -11.49 1.93
CA LEU A 64 2.08 -11.80 2.05
C LEU A 64 1.73 -13.05 1.23
N GLN A 65 2.16 -13.11 -0.03
CA GLN A 65 1.90 -14.26 -0.91
C GLN A 65 2.51 -15.57 -0.37
N GLN A 66 3.62 -15.48 0.37
CA GLN A 66 4.26 -16.62 1.02
C GLN A 66 3.60 -16.99 2.36
N GLY A 67 2.63 -16.21 2.86
CA GLY A 67 2.01 -16.41 4.18
C GLY A 67 2.92 -16.08 5.36
N VAL A 68 4.09 -15.46 5.12
CA VAL A 68 5.04 -15.07 6.18
C VAL A 68 4.52 -13.88 6.98
N VAL A 69 3.73 -13.00 6.34
CA VAL A 69 3.13 -11.81 6.94
C VAL A 69 1.62 -11.85 6.74
N SER A 70 0.85 -11.43 7.76
CA SER A 70 -0.61 -11.43 7.68
C SER A 70 -1.12 -10.29 6.79
N PRO A 71 -2.34 -10.42 6.22
CA PRO A 71 -2.98 -9.31 5.50
C PRO A 71 -3.07 -8.03 6.31
N HIS A 72 -3.37 -8.12 7.61
CA HIS A 72 -3.39 -6.99 8.53
C HIS A 72 -2.05 -6.26 8.58
N GLU A 73 -0.96 -6.98 8.89
CA GLU A 73 0.37 -6.36 9.01
C GLU A 73 0.83 -5.78 7.67
N ALA A 74 0.59 -6.49 6.57
CA ALA A 74 0.87 -6.01 5.23
C ALA A 74 0.10 -4.71 4.92
N PHE A 75 -1.21 -4.70 5.16
CA PHE A 75 -2.06 -3.52 4.99
C PHE A 75 -1.59 -2.36 5.86
N MET A 76 -1.29 -2.58 7.14
CA MET A 76 -0.86 -1.53 8.06
C MET A 76 0.48 -0.90 7.66
N LYS A 77 1.36 -1.65 7.00
CA LYS A 77 2.72 -1.23 6.66
C LYS A 77 2.91 -0.78 5.21
N ALA A 78 2.00 -1.14 4.32
CA ALA A 78 2.04 -0.74 2.92
C ALA A 78 1.90 0.78 2.72
N ILE A 79 2.48 1.28 1.63
CA ILE A 79 2.30 2.65 1.15
C ILE A 79 0.95 2.75 0.43
N ASP A 80 0.72 1.92 -0.59
CA ASP A 80 -0.58 1.81 -1.26
C ASP A 80 -1.47 0.77 -0.56
N LYS A 81 -2.35 1.28 0.31
CA LYS A 81 -3.33 0.48 1.05
C LYS A 81 -4.27 -0.32 0.15
N ASN A 82 -4.56 0.16 -1.07
CA ASN A 82 -5.54 -0.48 -1.95
C ASN A 82 -5.05 -1.84 -2.45
N LEU A 83 -3.74 -2.03 -2.63
CA LEU A 83 -3.15 -3.30 -3.02
C LEU A 83 -3.47 -4.42 -2.03
N PHE A 84 -3.52 -4.09 -0.75
CA PHE A 84 -3.64 -5.04 0.37
C PHE A 84 -5.04 -5.12 0.95
N LYS A 85 -5.88 -4.09 0.77
CA LYS A 85 -7.25 -3.98 1.31
C LYS A 85 -8.09 -5.24 1.08
N LYS A 86 -8.05 -5.80 -0.14
CA LYS A 86 -8.84 -6.98 -0.54
C LYS A 86 -8.47 -8.28 0.20
N PHE A 87 -7.34 -8.31 0.91
CA PHE A 87 -6.90 -9.46 1.69
C PHE A 87 -7.27 -9.35 3.17
N LEU A 88 -7.76 -8.19 3.63
CA LEU A 88 -8.20 -8.02 5.01
C LEU A 88 -9.35 -8.98 5.34
N PRO A 89 -9.36 -9.56 6.55
CA PRO A 89 -10.49 -10.37 6.98
C PRO A 89 -11.74 -9.51 7.18
N VAL A 90 -12.92 -10.14 7.16
CA VAL A 90 -14.23 -9.44 7.11
C VAL A 90 -14.46 -8.55 8.33
N ASP A 91 -14.03 -9.00 9.50
CA ASP A 91 -14.09 -8.25 10.76
C ASP A 91 -13.16 -7.02 10.77
N GLU A 92 -12.18 -6.99 9.89
CA GLU A 92 -11.24 -5.89 9.69
C GLU A 92 -11.55 -5.03 8.46
N ALA A 93 -12.61 -5.33 7.70
CA ALA A 93 -12.98 -4.56 6.50
C ALA A 93 -13.21 -3.06 6.80
N GLY A 94 -13.61 -2.73 8.03
CA GLY A 94 -13.75 -1.35 8.50
C GLY A 94 -12.44 -0.55 8.57
N LEU A 95 -11.30 -1.21 8.80
CA LEU A 95 -9.98 -0.55 8.86
C LEU A 95 -9.63 0.15 7.55
N ALA A 96 -10.04 -0.44 6.42
CA ALA A 96 -9.82 0.14 5.11
C ALA A 96 -10.49 1.51 4.94
N ASN A 97 -11.68 1.68 5.52
CA ASN A 97 -12.45 2.91 5.41
C ASN A 97 -11.85 4.05 6.25
N SER A 98 -11.14 3.73 7.34
CA SER A 98 -10.52 4.71 8.23
C SER A 98 -9.07 5.04 7.86
N ALA A 99 -8.35 4.11 7.20
CA ALA A 99 -6.93 4.28 6.86
C ALA A 99 -6.69 5.04 5.54
N GLY A 100 -7.71 5.70 4.98
CA GLY A 100 -7.59 6.48 3.75
C GLY A 100 -7.49 5.64 2.48
N ALA A 101 -7.80 4.34 2.52
CA ALA A 101 -7.98 3.56 1.30
C ALA A 101 -9.23 4.10 0.59
N ALA A 102 -9.16 4.30 -0.72
CA ALA A 102 -10.27 4.89 -1.46
C ALA A 102 -11.55 4.04 -1.25
N PRO A 103 -12.72 4.66 -1.05
CA PRO A 103 -13.98 3.95 -1.09
C PRO A 103 -14.10 3.25 -2.43
N ASP A 104 -14.49 1.99 -2.42
CA ASP A 104 -14.78 1.29 -3.67
C ASP A 104 -16.13 1.81 -4.18
N ASP A 105 -16.13 2.51 -5.31
CA ASP A 105 -17.35 3.14 -5.87
C ASP A 105 -18.44 2.10 -6.21
N GLN A 106 -18.08 0.82 -6.25
CA GLN A 106 -18.97 -0.29 -6.62
C GLN A 106 -19.85 -0.82 -5.49
N GLN A 107 -19.70 -0.34 -4.24
CA GLN A 107 -20.43 -0.89 -3.09
C GLN A 107 -21.23 0.16 -2.30
N ARG A 108 -21.71 1.20 -2.97
CA ARG A 108 -22.79 2.03 -2.39
C ARG A 108 -24.12 1.31 -2.63
N PRO A 109 -24.90 0.97 -1.60
CA PRO A 109 -26.28 0.52 -1.81
C PRO A 109 -27.03 1.64 -2.56
N PRO A 110 -27.94 1.31 -3.51
CA PRO A 110 -28.75 2.31 -4.18
C PRO A 110 -29.44 3.18 -3.12
N GLY A 111 -29.12 4.47 -3.10
CA GLY A 111 -29.64 5.40 -2.11
C GLY A 111 -31.16 5.35 -2.11
N ASP A 112 -31.74 5.08 -0.95
CA ASP A 112 -33.18 5.13 -0.74
C ASP A 112 -33.58 6.62 -0.77
N PHE A 113 -33.94 7.10 -1.95
CA PHE A 113 -34.48 8.45 -2.15
C PHE A 113 -35.81 8.52 -1.39
N VAL A 114 -35.77 9.02 -0.15
CA VAL A 114 -36.98 9.43 0.57
C VAL A 114 -37.70 10.47 -0.28
N LYS A 115 -38.74 10.00 -0.95
CA LYS A 115 -39.62 10.76 -1.84
C LYS A 115 -40.12 12.00 -1.09
N GLY A 116 -39.70 13.18 -1.55
CA GLY A 116 -40.14 14.46 -1.01
C GLY A 116 -41.67 14.47 -0.90
N ARG A 117 -42.18 14.55 0.34
CA ARG A 117 -43.59 14.71 0.61
C ARG A 117 -44.06 16.03 0.01
N THR A 118 -44.90 15.91 -1.01
CA THR A 118 -45.77 16.97 -1.50
C THR A 118 -46.68 17.41 -0.36
N ARG A 119 -46.77 18.71 -0.08
CA ARG A 119 -47.99 19.31 0.47
C ARG A 119 -48.28 20.63 -0.22
N LYS A 120 -49.33 20.58 -1.05
CA LYS A 120 -50.19 21.72 -1.40
C LYS A 120 -50.91 22.19 -0.14
N GLY A 121 -51.21 23.48 -0.07
CA GLY A 121 -52.06 24.12 0.93
C GLY A 121 -51.60 25.54 1.18
#